data_AF-A0A5N3WNN3-F1
#
_entry.id   AF-A0A5N3WNN3-F1
#
_cell.length_a   1.000
_cell.length_b   1.000
_cell.length_c   1.000
_cell.angle_alpha   90.00
_cell.angle_beta   90.00
_cell.angle_gamma   90.00
#
_symmetry.space_group_name_H-M   'P 1'
#
loop_
_entity.id
_entity.type
_entity.pdbx_description
1 polymer ?
#
loop_
_entity_poly.entity_id
_entity_poly.type
_entity_poly.pdbx_seq_one_letter_code
_entity_poly.pdbx_strand_id
1 'polypeptide(L)'
;MVRMSVLADALKSINNAEKRGKHQVLMMKHGYIGEFEIIDDHRAGKIVVNLTGRLNKCGVISPRFDVQLKDLEKWQNNLLPSRQFGFIVLTTSAGIMTLLQIFS
;
A
#
# COMPACT_ATOMS: atom_id res chain seq x y z
N MET A 1 21.57 -11.67 3.90
CA MET A 1 20.74 -10.45 3.98
C MET A 1 19.42 -10.83 4.66
N VAL A 2 19.03 -10.15 5.74
CA VAL A 2 17.85 -10.50 6.55
C VAL A 2 16.63 -9.69 6.09
N ARG A 3 15.44 -10.30 6.05
CA ARG A 3 14.18 -9.60 5.73
C ARG A 3 13.73 -8.74 6.91
N MET A 4 13.69 -7.43 6.72
CA MET A 4 13.32 -6.46 7.76
C MET A 4 11.84 -6.08 7.73
N SER A 5 11.22 -6.03 6.54
CA SER A 5 9.79 -5.67 6.40
C SER A 5 9.17 -6.36 5.20
N VAL A 6 8.31 -7.34 5.47
CA VAL A 6 7.58 -8.08 4.43
C VAL A 6 6.68 -7.16 3.60
N LEU A 7 6.10 -6.13 4.23
CA LEU A 7 5.27 -5.14 3.55
C LEU A 7 6.09 -4.26 2.58
N ALA A 8 7.31 -3.87 2.97
CA ALA A 8 8.18 -3.09 2.10
C ALA A 8 8.61 -3.90 0.87
N ASP A 9 8.96 -5.16 1.07
CA ASP A 9 9.34 -6.08 -0.01
C ASP A 9 8.16 -6.34 -0.97
N ALA A 10 6.96 -6.51 -0.40
CA ALA A 10 5.72 -6.64 -1.15
C ALA A 10 5.44 -5.41 -2.04
N LEU A 11 5.35 -4.22 -1.44
CA LEU A 11 5.03 -2.99 -2.19
C LEU A 11 6.11 -2.64 -3.23
N LYS A 12 7.37 -2.96 -2.94
CA LYS A 12 8.46 -2.79 -3.91
C LYS A 12 8.30 -3.74 -5.11
N SER A 13 7.89 -4.97 -4.87
CA SER A 13 7.63 -5.96 -5.92
C SER A 13 6.49 -5.52 -6.84
N ILE A 14 5.42 -4.94 -6.29
CA ILE A 14 4.29 -4.40 -7.06
C ILE A 14 4.74 -3.26 -7.96
N ASN A 15 5.41 -2.25 -7.41
CA ASN A 15 5.92 -1.13 -8.19
C ASN A 15 6.79 -1.59 -9.36
N ASN A 16 7.66 -2.55 -9.11
CA ASN A 16 8.57 -3.06 -10.12
C ASN A 16 7.84 -3.84 -11.22
N ALA A 17 6.77 -4.55 -10.87
CA ALA A 17 5.94 -5.26 -11.83
C ALA A 17 5.11 -4.30 -12.68
N GLU A 18 4.48 -3.30 -12.06
CA GLU A 18 3.66 -2.32 -12.76
C GLU A 18 4.51 -1.49 -13.73
N LYS A 19 5.70 -1.03 -13.29
CA LYS A 19 6.66 -0.35 -14.18
C LYS A 19 7.15 -1.22 -15.34
N ARG A 20 7.09 -2.54 -15.19
CA ARG A 20 7.45 -3.51 -16.25
C ARG A 20 6.22 -3.95 -17.06
N GLY A 21 5.02 -3.42 -16.80
CA GLY A 21 3.78 -3.81 -17.46
C GLY A 21 3.35 -5.25 -17.17
N LYS A 22 3.74 -5.81 -16.03
CA LYS A 22 3.37 -7.18 -15.64
C LYS A 22 2.02 -7.19 -14.93
N HIS A 23 1.13 -8.07 -15.37
CA HIS A 23 -0.25 -8.14 -14.88
C HIS A 23 -0.44 -8.83 -13.51
N GLN A 24 0.59 -9.29 -12.80
CA GLN A 24 0.39 -10.06 -11.54
C GLN A 24 1.36 -9.72 -10.39
N VAL A 25 0.96 -9.00 -9.31
CA VAL A 25 1.65 -8.90 -7.98
C VAL A 25 0.79 -8.32 -6.80
N LEU A 26 0.75 -9.04 -5.65
CA LEU A 26 0.36 -8.80 -4.22
C LEU A 26 -0.39 -7.51 -3.70
N MET A 27 -1.44 -7.66 -2.83
CA MET A 27 -2.21 -6.74 -1.91
C MET A 27 -3.10 -5.55 -2.41
N MET A 28 -4.37 -5.39 -1.93
CA MET A 28 -5.36 -4.32 -2.31
C MET A 28 -6.21 -3.68 -1.16
N LYS A 29 -6.65 -2.39 -1.35
CA LYS A 29 -7.98 -1.89 -0.89
C LYS A 29 -8.63 -0.64 -1.60
N HIS A 30 -8.13 -0.08 -2.71
CA HIS A 30 -8.59 1.25 -3.22
C HIS A 30 -8.85 1.35 -4.74
N GLY A 31 -9.18 0.24 -5.43
CA GLY A 31 -9.47 0.26 -6.88
C GLY A 31 -8.26 0.41 -7.81
N TYR A 32 -7.04 0.52 -7.27
CA TYR A 32 -5.78 0.51 -8.06
C TYR A 32 -5.39 -0.88 -8.58
N ILE A 33 -6.05 -1.90 -8.06
CA ILE A 33 -5.68 -3.30 -8.19
C ILE A 33 -6.96 -4.09 -8.53
N GLY A 34 -6.84 -5.16 -9.30
CA GLY A 34 -7.94 -6.02 -9.71
C GLY A 34 -8.16 -7.18 -8.74
N GLU A 35 -8.62 -8.31 -9.27
CA GLU A 35 -8.84 -9.53 -8.50
C GLU A 35 -7.54 -10.08 -7.90
N PHE A 36 -7.65 -10.77 -6.76
CA PHE A 36 -6.54 -11.46 -6.15
C PHE A 36 -6.91 -12.86 -5.69
N GLU A 37 -5.90 -13.72 -5.67
CA GLU A 37 -5.99 -15.09 -5.24
C GLU A 37 -4.94 -15.32 -4.14
N ILE A 38 -5.39 -15.86 -3.00
CA ILE A 38 -4.49 -16.32 -1.95
C ILE A 38 -4.26 -17.80 -2.19
N ILE A 39 -3.02 -18.15 -2.53
CA ILE A 39 -2.57 -19.53 -2.70
C ILE A 39 -1.95 -19.98 -1.38
N ASP A 40 -2.53 -21.01 -0.78
CA ASP A 40 -1.97 -21.63 0.42
C ASP A 40 -0.84 -22.60 0.04
N ASP A 41 0.39 -22.27 0.44
CA ASP A 41 1.58 -23.11 0.22
C ASP A 41 1.97 -23.91 1.46
N HIS A 42 1.08 -24.01 2.47
CA HIS A 42 1.34 -24.61 3.79
C HIS A 42 2.54 -23.98 4.54
N ARG A 43 3.04 -22.83 4.07
CA ARG A 43 4.16 -22.11 4.68
C ARG A 43 3.69 -20.74 5.15
N ALA A 44 3.71 -19.75 4.26
CA ALA A 44 3.43 -18.36 4.59
C ALA A 44 2.29 -17.78 3.74
N GLY A 45 1.74 -18.58 2.82
CA GLY A 45 0.80 -18.13 1.82
C GLY A 45 1.47 -17.30 0.73
N LYS A 46 0.93 -17.37 -0.48
CA LYS A 46 1.29 -16.49 -1.60
C LYS A 46 0.04 -15.75 -2.03
N ILE A 47 0.20 -14.52 -2.51
CA ILE A 47 -0.93 -13.74 -3.00
C ILE A 47 -0.62 -13.30 -4.42
N VAL A 48 -1.41 -13.81 -5.36
CA VAL A 48 -1.40 -13.38 -6.76
C VAL A 48 -2.45 -12.30 -6.90
N VAL A 49 -2.13 -11.24 -7.62
CA VAL A 49 -3.00 -10.07 -7.72
C VAL A 49 -2.92 -9.50 -9.10
N ASN A 50 -4.06 -9.26 -9.72
CA ASN A 50 -4.12 -8.68 -11.04
C ASN A 50 -3.91 -7.15 -10.98
N LEU A 51 -2.95 -6.62 -11.74
CA LEU A 51 -2.70 -5.17 -11.80
C LEU A 51 -3.44 -4.54 -12.97
N THR A 52 -4.10 -3.40 -12.71
CA THR A 52 -4.96 -2.71 -13.69
C THR A 52 -4.23 -1.65 -14.53
N GLY A 53 -2.95 -1.41 -14.30
CA GLY A 53 -2.18 -0.36 -14.97
C GLY A 53 -2.37 1.05 -14.38
N ARG A 54 -3.15 1.18 -13.29
CA ARG A 54 -3.49 2.49 -12.67
C ARG A 54 -2.56 2.89 -11.53
N LEU A 55 -1.64 2.01 -11.12
CA LEU A 55 -0.78 2.25 -9.96
C LEU A 55 0.48 3.04 -10.38
N ASN A 56 0.57 4.30 -9.96
CA ASN A 56 1.76 5.11 -10.25
C ASN A 56 2.95 4.75 -9.34
N LYS A 57 2.68 4.67 -8.03
CA LYS A 57 3.68 4.35 -6.99
C LYS A 57 2.98 3.90 -5.70
N CYS A 58 3.45 2.81 -5.11
CA CYS A 58 3.12 2.38 -3.76
C CYS A 58 4.39 2.21 -2.91
N GLY A 59 4.35 2.51 -1.62
CA GLY A 59 5.55 2.38 -0.79
C GLY A 59 5.23 2.37 0.69
N VAL A 60 6.15 1.82 1.48
CA VAL A 60 6.08 1.85 2.93
C VAL A 60 6.91 3.02 3.44
N ILE A 61 6.38 3.74 4.42
CA ILE A 61 7.14 4.71 5.19
C ILE A 61 7.83 3.95 6.33
N SER A 62 9.16 4.07 6.42
CA SER A 62 9.97 3.41 7.43
C SER A 62 10.93 4.42 8.06
N PRO A 63 11.02 4.51 9.41
CA PRO A 63 10.18 3.81 10.40
C PRO A 63 8.71 4.25 10.34
N ARG A 64 7.81 3.47 10.96
CA ARG A 64 6.40 3.84 11.08
C ARG A 64 6.27 4.90 12.17
N PHE A 65 6.23 6.16 11.77
CA PHE A 65 6.11 7.27 12.71
C PHE A 65 4.70 7.33 13.31
N ASP A 66 4.62 7.66 14.59
CA ASP A 66 3.37 8.02 15.23
C ASP A 66 2.97 9.42 14.76
N VAL A 67 1.78 9.53 14.17
CA VAL A 67 1.28 10.78 13.59
C VAL A 67 0.03 11.23 14.34
N GLN A 68 0.05 12.47 14.83
CA GLN A 68 -1.12 13.10 15.45
C GLN A 68 -2.05 13.69 14.37
N LEU A 69 -3.34 13.83 14.69
CA LEU A 69 -4.34 14.39 13.77
C LEU A 69 -3.94 15.77 13.21
N LYS A 70 -3.29 16.60 14.03
CA LYS A 70 -2.80 17.93 13.65
C LYS A 70 -1.70 17.91 12.57
N ASP A 71 -0.92 16.83 12.50
CA ASP A 71 0.21 16.70 11.59
C ASP A 71 -0.19 16.01 10.28
N LEU A 72 -1.41 15.46 10.20
CA LEU A 72 -1.88 14.71 9.04
C LEU A 72 -1.85 15.54 7.75
N GLU A 73 -2.22 16.82 7.80
CA GLU A 73 -2.21 17.68 6.63
C GLU A 73 -0.79 17.90 6.09
N LYS A 74 0.20 18.04 6.99
CA LYS A 74 1.61 18.14 6.61
C LYS A 74 2.08 16.87 5.92
N TRP A 75 1.73 15.70 6.46
CA TRP A 75 2.05 14.42 5.83
C TRP A 75 1.35 14.23 4.49
N GLN A 76 0.08 14.64 4.37
CA GLN A 76 -0.67 14.61 3.13
C GLN A 76 0.01 15.43 2.03
N ASN A 77 0.38 16.67 2.33
CA ASN A 77 1.04 17.57 1.38
C ASN A 77 2.44 17.11 0.97
N ASN A 78 3.16 16.41 1.85
CA ASN A 78 4.50 15.91 1.57
C ASN A 78 4.50 14.60 0.77
N LEU A 79 3.48 13.76 0.93
CA LEU A 79 3.46 12.40 0.38
C LEU A 79 2.58 12.26 -0.86
N LEU A 80 1.47 12.98 -0.91
CA LEU A 80 0.51 12.88 -2.01
C LEU A 80 0.81 13.92 -3.09
N PRO A 81 0.69 13.56 -4.38
CA PRO A 81 0.91 14.50 -5.47
C PRO A 81 -0.19 15.57 -5.57
N SER A 82 -1.40 15.29 -5.07
CA SER A 82 -2.48 16.27 -4.96
C SER A 82 -3.47 15.86 -3.87
N ARG A 83 -4.31 16.81 -3.42
CA ARG A 83 -5.36 16.53 -2.43
C ARG A 83 -6.44 15.56 -2.92
N GLN A 84 -6.64 15.48 -4.24
CA GLN A 84 -7.66 14.63 -4.87
C GLN A 84 -7.12 13.26 -5.30
N PHE A 85 -5.81 13.03 -5.23
CA PHE A 85 -5.19 11.83 -5.76
C PHE A 85 -4.21 11.17 -4.78
N GLY A 86 -4.44 9.88 -4.55
CA GLY A 86 -3.63 9.03 -3.69
C GLY A 86 -4.20 8.89 -2.29
N PHE A 87 -3.75 7.85 -1.59
CA PHE A 87 -4.24 7.52 -0.26
C PHE A 87 -3.06 7.27 0.67
N ILE A 88 -3.19 7.73 1.91
CA ILE A 88 -2.30 7.37 3.00
C ILE A 88 -3.04 6.33 3.85
N VAL A 89 -2.39 5.19 4.06
CA VAL A 89 -2.89 4.10 4.89
C VAL A 89 -2.23 4.20 6.26
N LEU A 90 -3.04 4.27 7.30
CA LEU A 90 -2.62 4.39 8.69
C LEU A 90 -3.10 3.18 9.48
N THR A 91 -2.30 2.74 10.45
CA THR A 91 -2.72 1.74 11.43
C THR A 91 -3.18 2.48 12.67
N THR A 92 -4.46 2.36 12.99
CA THR A 92 -5.08 2.98 14.17
C THR A 92 -5.58 1.89 15.13
N SER A 93 -6.02 2.25 16.33
CA SER A 93 -6.63 1.32 17.28
C SER A 93 -7.90 0.64 16.76
N ALA A 94 -8.64 1.31 15.86
CA ALA A 94 -9.80 0.76 15.18
C ALA A 94 -9.43 -0.09 13.94
N GLY A 95 -8.13 -0.28 13.67
CA GLY A 95 -7.61 -1.08 12.56
C GLY A 95 -6.91 -0.24 11.49
N ILE A 96 -6.68 -0.88 10.35
CA ILE A 96 -6.04 -0.27 9.18
C ILE A 96 -7.09 0.50 8.38
N MET A 97 -6.92 1.80 8.28
CA MET A 97 -7.84 2.71 7.61
C MET A 97 -7.07 3.75 6.81
N THR A 98 -7.74 4.39 5.86
CA THR A 98 -7.15 5.49 5.11
C THR A 98 -7.45 6.83 5.74
N LEU A 99 -6.59 7.80 5.44
CA LEU A 99 -6.74 9.17 5.92
C LEU A 99 -8.14 9.74 5.64
N LEU A 100 -8.75 9.38 4.51
CA LEU A 100 -10.11 9.80 4.16
C LEU A 100 -11.17 9.19 5.10
N GLN A 101 -10.99 7.95 5.55
CA GLN A 101 -11.90 7.28 6.49
C GLN A 101 -11.76 7.81 7.92
N ILE A 102 -10.64 8.46 8.27
CA ILE A 102 -10.44 9.07 9.60
C ILE A 102 -11.28 10.35 9.77
N PHE A 103 -11.56 11.06 8.68
CA PHE A 103 -12.33 12.31 8.70
C PHE A 103 -13.83 12.12 8.42
N SER A 104 -14.26 10.90 8.09
CA SER A 104 -15.67 10.53 7.88
C SER A 104 -16.31 9.99 9.15
#